data_AF-A0A3C0MEI7-F1
#
_entry.id   AF-A0A3C0MEI7-F1
#
_cell.length_a   1.000
_cell.length_b   1.000
_cell.length_c   1.000
_cell.angle_alpha   90.00
_cell.angle_beta   90.00
_cell.angle_gamma   90.00
#
_symmetry.space_group_name_H-M   'P 1'
#
loop_
_entity.id
_entity.type
_entity.pdbx_description
1 polymer ?
#
loop_
_entity_poly.entity_id
_entity_poly.type
_entity_poly.pdbx_seq_one_letter_code
_entity_poly.pdbx_strand_id
1 'polypeptide(L)'
;QVAAAAALNGPQTCVDEVRAIYKARRDALVESFGKAGWAVPPPPASMFAWAPIPEVFRSLGSLEYSKLLLTEAKVAVAPGIGFGEYGDGHVRIALVENEQRIRQAARNVKKLLSNAAAHIDARQTRDAAQ
;
A
#
# COMPACT_ATOMS: atom_id res chain seq x y z
N GLN A 1 24.12 23.97 -1.89
CA GLN A 1 23.21 25.10 -1.67
C GLN A 1 22.69 25.69 -2.99
N VAL A 2 23.56 25.89 -4.00
CA VAL A 2 23.17 26.41 -5.33
C VAL A 2 21.99 25.66 -5.99
N ALA A 3 21.99 24.33 -6.00
CA ALA A 3 20.87 23.54 -6.56
C ALA A 3 19.52 23.76 -5.83
N ALA A 4 19.55 23.96 -4.51
CA ALA A 4 18.34 24.25 -3.74
C ALA A 4 17.80 25.65 -4.05
N ALA A 5 18.67 26.65 -4.20
CA ALA A 5 18.27 27.99 -4.64
C ALA A 5 17.65 27.97 -6.04
N ALA A 6 18.22 27.19 -6.96
CA ALA A 6 17.66 26.99 -8.30
C ALA A 6 16.28 26.31 -8.26
N ALA A 7 16.11 25.27 -7.43
CA ALA A 7 14.82 24.58 -7.27
C ALA A 7 13.74 25.48 -6.65
N LEU A 8 14.10 26.35 -5.71
CA LEU A 8 13.15 27.25 -5.03
C LEU A 8 12.77 28.47 -5.87
N ASN A 9 13.73 29.07 -6.59
CA ASN A 9 13.53 30.34 -7.30
C ASN A 9 13.27 30.17 -8.80
N GLY A 10 13.57 29.00 -9.36
CA GLY A 10 13.35 28.70 -10.77
C GLY A 10 11.88 28.36 -11.08
N PRO A 11 11.57 28.09 -12.36
CA PRO A 11 10.24 27.66 -12.78
C PRO A 11 9.76 26.43 -12.02
N GLN A 12 8.50 26.45 -11.58
CA GLN A 12 7.90 25.37 -10.77
C GLN A 12 7.15 24.31 -11.59
N THR A 13 7.22 24.36 -12.93
CA THR A 13 6.54 23.41 -13.82
C THR A 13 6.89 21.96 -13.49
N CYS A 14 8.14 21.67 -13.12
CA CYS A 14 8.57 20.33 -12.71
C CYS A 14 7.85 19.84 -11.44
N VAL A 15 7.47 20.73 -10.53
CA VAL A 15 6.69 20.39 -9.33
C VAL A 15 5.26 20.03 -9.72
N ASP A 16 4.65 20.79 -10.63
CA ASP A 16 3.30 20.52 -11.11
C ASP A 16 3.20 19.21 -11.90
N GLU A 17 4.21 18.90 -12.72
CA GLU A 17 4.34 17.60 -13.38
C GLU A 17 4.44 16.45 -12.37
N VAL A 18 5.29 16.58 -11.35
CA VAL A 18 5.43 15.58 -10.29
C VAL A 18 4.13 15.40 -9.49
N ARG A 19 3.42 16.51 -9.18
CA ARG A 19 2.09 16.46 -8.54
C ARG A 19 1.08 15.69 -9.41
N ALA A 20 1.06 15.95 -10.71
CA ALA A 20 0.18 15.23 -11.65
C ALA A 20 0.50 13.73 -11.68
N ILE A 21 1.79 13.35 -11.69
CA ILE A 21 2.22 11.94 -11.63
C ILE A 21 1.74 11.26 -10.34
N TYR A 22 1.97 11.86 -9.17
CA TYR A 22 1.52 11.26 -7.91
C TYR A 22 0.00 11.19 -7.79
N LYS A 23 -0.72 12.18 -8.33
CA LYS A 23 -2.17 12.14 -8.41
C LYS A 23 -2.67 10.99 -9.28
N ALA A 24 -2.10 10.79 -10.48
CA ALA A 24 -2.47 9.70 -11.36
C ALA A 24 -2.19 8.32 -10.71
N ARG A 25 -1.04 8.17 -10.04
CA ARG A 25 -0.70 6.95 -9.28
C ARG A 25 -1.66 6.69 -8.12
N ARG A 26 -2.00 7.74 -7.35
CA ARG A 26 -2.99 7.66 -6.27
C ARG A 26 -4.34 7.18 -6.80
N ASP A 27 -4.82 7.80 -7.87
CA ASP A 27 -6.13 7.49 -8.43
C ASP A 27 -6.15 6.05 -8.97
N ALA A 28 -5.08 5.62 -9.66
CA ALA A 28 -4.91 4.23 -10.09
C ALA A 28 -4.89 3.23 -8.93
N LEU A 29 -4.23 3.57 -7.81
CA LEU A 29 -4.17 2.71 -6.62
C LEU A 29 -5.57 2.57 -5.99
N VAL A 30 -6.23 3.69 -5.68
CA VAL A 30 -7.55 3.68 -5.04
C VAL A 30 -8.58 2.93 -5.89
N GLU A 31 -8.63 3.21 -7.19
CA GLU A 31 -9.57 2.55 -8.09
C GLU A 31 -9.30 1.04 -8.21
N SER A 32 -8.05 0.65 -8.48
CA SER A 32 -7.73 -0.75 -8.75
C SER A 32 -7.74 -1.62 -7.51
N PHE A 33 -7.31 -1.11 -6.35
CA PHE A 33 -7.40 -1.83 -5.08
C PHE A 33 -8.86 -1.92 -4.61
N GLY A 34 -9.66 -0.86 -4.81
CA GLY A 34 -11.10 -0.91 -4.55
C GLY A 34 -11.79 -2.02 -5.35
N LYS A 35 -11.50 -2.13 -6.66
CA LYS A 35 -11.98 -3.23 -7.53
C LYS A 35 -11.45 -4.62 -7.13
N ALA A 36 -10.32 -4.68 -6.42
CA ALA A 36 -9.76 -5.91 -5.88
C ALA A 36 -10.42 -6.35 -4.56
N GLY A 37 -11.28 -5.51 -3.97
CA GLY A 37 -11.92 -5.77 -2.67
C GLY A 37 -11.21 -5.11 -1.49
N TRP A 38 -10.25 -4.21 -1.73
CA TRP A 38 -9.56 -3.46 -0.68
C TRP A 38 -9.83 -1.96 -0.83
N ALA A 39 -10.75 -1.44 -0.03
CA ALA A 39 -11.10 -0.03 -0.01
C ALA A 39 -10.01 0.79 0.68
N VAL A 40 -9.11 1.40 -0.11
CA VAL A 40 -8.08 2.31 0.38
C VAL A 40 -8.61 3.76 0.36
N PRO A 41 -8.65 4.47 1.49
CA PRO A 41 -9.08 5.87 1.52
C PRO A 41 -8.18 6.75 0.64
N PRO A 42 -8.73 7.63 -0.20
CA PRO A 42 -7.92 8.50 -1.05
C PRO A 42 -7.20 9.56 -0.20
N PRO A 43 -5.85 9.58 -0.20
CA PRO A 43 -5.12 10.61 0.54
C PRO A 43 -5.29 11.99 -0.14
N PRO A 44 -5.53 13.06 0.64
CA PRO A 44 -5.65 14.42 0.09
C PRO A 44 -4.31 14.98 -0.39
N ALA A 45 -3.20 14.53 0.21
CA ALA A 45 -1.83 14.94 -0.11
C ALA A 45 -0.82 13.84 0.30
N SER A 46 0.47 14.13 0.14
CA SER A 46 1.62 13.21 0.34
C SER A 46 1.79 12.17 -0.77
N MET A 47 2.85 11.36 -0.63
CA MET A 47 3.21 10.28 -1.56
C MET A 47 2.78 8.89 -1.04
N PHE A 48 1.96 8.84 0.01
CA PHE A 48 1.60 7.61 0.70
C PHE A 48 0.08 7.44 0.77
N ALA A 49 -0.38 6.21 0.61
CA ALA A 49 -1.70 5.78 1.01
C ALA A 49 -1.61 5.06 2.36
N TRP A 50 -2.45 5.47 3.30
CA TRP A 50 -2.60 4.82 4.60
C TRP A 50 -3.79 3.88 4.52
N ALA A 51 -3.51 2.59 4.32
CA ALA A 51 -4.51 1.59 3.98
C ALA A 51 -4.89 0.78 5.24
N PRO A 52 -6.16 0.80 5.68
CA PRO A 52 -6.61 -0.07 6.76
C PRO A 52 -6.49 -1.53 6.32
N ILE A 53 -6.06 -2.40 7.22
CA ILE A 53 -5.99 -3.83 6.94
C ILE A 53 -7.41 -4.34 6.67
N PRO A 54 -7.66 -5.12 5.60
CA PRO A 54 -8.96 -5.72 5.35
C PRO A 54 -9.45 -6.52 6.57
N GLU A 55 -10.75 -6.45 6.88
CA GLU A 55 -11.31 -7.02 8.12
C GLU A 55 -10.95 -8.50 8.31
N VAL A 56 -10.97 -9.29 7.22
CA VAL A 56 -10.60 -10.72 7.21
C VAL A 56 -9.17 -11.00 7.68
N PHE A 57 -8.27 -10.02 7.62
CA PHE A 57 -6.87 -10.13 8.04
C PHE A 57 -6.53 -9.26 9.25
N ARG A 58 -7.53 -8.59 9.84
CA ARG A 58 -7.30 -7.58 10.88
C ARG A 58 -6.61 -8.13 12.13
N SER A 59 -6.93 -9.37 12.49
CA SER A 59 -6.32 -10.07 13.64
C SER A 59 -4.83 -10.35 13.49
N LEU A 60 -4.28 -10.28 12.26
CA LEU A 60 -2.85 -10.49 12.01
C LEU A 60 -1.99 -9.33 12.51
N GLY A 61 -2.56 -8.13 12.62
CA GLY A 61 -1.79 -6.91 12.77
C GLY A 61 -0.95 -6.57 11.52
N SER A 62 -0.33 -5.41 11.53
CA SER A 62 0.30 -4.82 10.34
C SER A 62 1.56 -5.53 9.91
N LEU A 63 2.34 -6.08 10.84
CA LEU A 63 3.60 -6.77 10.55
C LEU A 63 3.36 -8.07 9.78
N GLU A 64 2.47 -8.94 10.29
CA GLU A 64 2.19 -10.22 9.65
C GLU A 64 1.40 -10.05 8.35
N TYR A 65 0.49 -9.07 8.29
CA TYR A 65 -0.19 -8.74 7.04
C TYR A 65 0.79 -8.23 5.97
N SER A 66 1.79 -7.43 6.35
CA SER A 66 2.84 -6.98 5.41
C SER A 66 3.67 -8.16 4.87
N LYS A 67 4.01 -9.14 5.73
CA LYS A 67 4.69 -10.38 5.30
C LYS A 67 3.82 -11.19 4.33
N LEU A 68 2.52 -11.32 4.63
CA LEU A 68 1.56 -12.02 3.76
C LEU A 68 1.46 -11.37 2.38
N LEU A 69 1.33 -10.04 2.31
CA LEU A 69 1.34 -9.30 1.04
C LEU A 69 2.64 -9.53 0.25
N LEU A 70 3.78 -9.56 0.93
CA LEU A 70 5.07 -9.80 0.29
C LEU A 70 5.17 -11.21 -0.29
N THR A 71 4.81 -12.24 0.49
CA THR A 71 4.97 -13.64 0.06
C THR A 71 3.92 -14.06 -0.96
N GLU A 72 2.65 -13.72 -0.74
CA GLU A 72 1.53 -14.23 -1.53
C GLU A 72 1.14 -13.28 -2.66
N ALA A 73 1.13 -11.96 -2.41
CA ALA A 73 0.74 -10.97 -3.41
C ALA A 73 1.95 -10.36 -4.15
N LYS A 74 3.18 -10.63 -3.71
CA LYS A 74 4.42 -10.01 -4.24
C LYS A 74 4.37 -8.47 -4.16
N VAL A 75 3.77 -7.94 -3.09
CA VAL A 75 3.64 -6.51 -2.83
C VAL A 75 4.33 -6.18 -1.50
N ALA A 76 5.37 -5.36 -1.56
CA ALA A 76 6.02 -4.84 -0.37
C ALA A 76 5.28 -3.58 0.12
N VAL A 77 4.94 -3.54 1.41
CA VAL A 77 4.34 -2.40 2.10
C VAL A 77 5.06 -2.16 3.42
N ALA A 78 4.94 -0.96 3.99
CA ALA A 78 5.47 -0.70 5.33
C ALA A 78 4.41 -1.00 6.40
N PRO A 79 4.74 -1.82 7.43
CA PRO A 79 3.79 -2.14 8.49
C PRO A 79 3.51 -0.90 9.35
N GLY A 80 2.23 -0.67 9.65
CA GLY A 80 1.77 0.49 10.38
C GLY A 80 2.32 0.61 11.80
N ILE A 81 2.62 -0.50 12.48
CA ILE A 81 3.24 -0.51 13.82
C ILE A 81 4.60 0.18 13.86
N GLY A 82 5.32 0.25 12.73
CA GLY A 82 6.56 1.02 12.62
C GLY A 82 6.36 2.55 12.74
N PHE A 83 5.11 3.02 12.73
CA PHE A 83 4.72 4.43 12.90
C PHE A 83 4.05 4.70 14.25
N GLY A 84 4.02 3.72 15.17
CA GLY A 84 3.38 3.79 16.48
C GLY A 84 2.29 2.73 16.66
N GLU A 85 1.94 2.44 17.91
CA GLU A 85 0.98 1.37 18.28
C GLU A 85 -0.40 1.56 17.63
N TYR A 86 -0.88 2.81 17.53
CA TYR A 86 -2.15 3.15 16.88
C TYR A 86 -2.16 2.89 15.37
N GLY A 87 -0.99 2.63 14.79
CA GLY A 87 -0.85 2.29 13.38
C GLY A 87 -1.02 0.82 13.05
N ASP A 88 -1.06 -0.09 14.03
CA ASP A 88 -0.99 -1.54 13.75
C ASP A 88 -2.21 -2.10 12.99
N GLY A 89 -3.31 -1.35 12.93
CA GLY A 89 -4.46 -1.67 12.07
C GLY A 89 -4.30 -1.28 10.60
N HIS A 90 -3.13 -0.77 10.19
CA HIS A 90 -2.89 -0.21 8.86
C HIS A 90 -1.54 -0.63 8.26
N VAL A 91 -1.41 -0.45 6.95
CA VAL A 91 -0.14 -0.47 6.24
C VAL A 91 0.03 0.79 5.40
N ARG A 92 1.28 1.23 5.20
CA ARG A 92 1.60 2.36 4.34
C ARG A 92 2.06 1.88 2.97
N ILE A 93 1.41 2.35 1.92
CA ILE A 93 1.76 2.07 0.54
C ILE A 93 2.37 3.33 -0.09
N ALA A 94 3.58 3.23 -0.63
CA ALA A 94 4.24 4.34 -1.30
C ALA A 94 3.89 4.37 -2.80
N LEU A 95 3.54 5.56 -3.32
CA LEU A 95 3.15 5.77 -4.72
C LEU A 95 4.36 5.96 -5.64
N VAL A 96 5.37 5.11 -5.49
CA VAL A 96 6.67 5.26 -6.18
C VAL A 96 6.76 4.49 -7.50
N GLU A 97 5.92 3.47 -7.66
CA GLU A 97 5.80 2.66 -8.87
C GLU A 97 4.89 3.34 -9.92
N ASN A 98 5.04 2.96 -11.19
CA ASN A 98 4.15 3.44 -12.25
C ASN A 98 2.74 2.83 -12.14
N GLU A 99 1.77 3.43 -12.83
CA GLU A 99 0.37 2.99 -12.71
C GLU A 99 0.12 1.55 -13.21
N GLN A 100 0.91 1.05 -14.17
CA GLN A 100 0.77 -0.32 -14.66
C GLN A 100 1.16 -1.34 -13.58
N ARG A 101 2.25 -1.05 -12.86
CA ARG A 101 2.75 -1.83 -11.71
C ARG A 101 1.78 -1.78 -10.55
N ILE A 102 1.18 -0.61 -10.27
CA ILE A 102 0.11 -0.47 -9.26
C ILE A 102 -1.10 -1.35 -9.62
N ARG A 103 -1.56 -1.32 -10.87
CA ARG A 103 -2.66 -2.20 -11.32
C ARG A 103 -2.28 -3.68 -11.28
N GLN A 104 -1.01 -4.03 -11.50
CA GLN A 104 -0.52 -5.39 -11.33
C GLN A 104 -0.56 -5.83 -9.87
N ALA A 105 -0.10 -4.99 -8.94
CA ALA A 105 -0.21 -5.24 -7.51
C ALA A 105 -1.67 -5.48 -7.09
N ALA A 106 -2.61 -4.68 -7.59
CA ALA A 106 -4.04 -4.86 -7.33
C ALA A 106 -4.57 -6.23 -7.80
N ARG A 107 -4.12 -6.74 -8.96
CA ARG A 107 -4.50 -8.08 -9.43
C ARG A 107 -4.01 -9.19 -8.50
N ASN A 108 -2.82 -9.05 -7.94
CA ASN A 108 -2.28 -10.03 -7.00
C ASN A 108 -2.99 -9.96 -5.65
N VAL A 109 -3.25 -8.75 -5.15
CA VAL A 109 -4.08 -8.51 -3.96
C VAL A 109 -5.47 -9.13 -4.12
N LYS A 110 -6.10 -8.98 -5.28
CA LYS A 110 -7.41 -9.60 -5.56
C LYS A 110 -7.35 -11.12 -5.36
N LYS A 111 -6.32 -11.78 -5.90
CA LYS A 111 -6.12 -13.23 -5.73
C LYS A 111 -5.94 -13.62 -4.26
N LEU A 112 -5.14 -12.85 -3.51
CA LEU A 112 -4.96 -13.05 -2.07
C LEU A 112 -6.29 -12.95 -1.32
N LEU A 113 -7.07 -11.90 -1.58
CA LEU A 113 -8.36 -11.67 -0.91
C LEU A 113 -9.39 -12.75 -1.27
N SER A 114 -9.44 -13.19 -2.52
CA SER A 114 -10.32 -14.30 -2.95
C SER A 114 -9.99 -15.62 -2.26
N ASN A 115 -8.75 -15.82 -1.82
CA ASN A 115 -8.28 -17.05 -1.15
C ASN A 115 -8.03 -16.84 0.36
N ALA A 116 -8.61 -15.81 0.98
CA ALA A 116 -8.27 -15.40 2.34
C ALA A 116 -8.41 -16.52 3.38
N ALA A 117 -9.50 -17.30 3.33
CA ALA A 117 -9.74 -18.41 4.26
C ALA A 117 -8.59 -19.44 4.24
N ALA A 118 -8.16 -19.87 3.05
CA ALA A 118 -7.07 -20.83 2.90
C ALA A 118 -5.74 -20.33 3.49
N HIS A 119 -5.46 -19.02 3.37
CA HIS A 119 -4.25 -18.42 3.93
C HIS A 119 -4.29 -18.26 5.45
N ILE A 120 -5.49 -18.05 6.02
CA ILE A 120 -5.70 -17.98 7.47
C ILE A 120 -5.53 -19.38 8.08
N ASP A 121 -6.18 -20.39 7.50
CA ASP A 121 -6.16 -21.78 7.98
C ASP A 121 -4.74 -22.37 7.91
N ALA A 122 -4.03 -22.15 6.80
CA ALA A 122 -2.66 -22.62 6.63
C ALA A 122 -1.69 -22.02 7.65
N ARG A 123 -1.93 -20.77 8.11
CA ARG A 123 -1.13 -20.13 9.15
C ARG A 123 -1.45 -20.68 10.54
N GLN A 124 -2.73 -20.81 10.90
CA GLN A 124 -3.13 -21.40 12.18
C GLN A 124 -2.56 -22.82 12.35
N THR A 125 -2.52 -23.59 11.27
CA THR A 125 -1.95 -24.94 11.27
C THR A 125 -0.43 -24.92 11.51
N ARG A 126 0.29 -23.92 10.99
CA ARG A 126 1.74 -23.78 11.20
C ARG A 126 2.07 -23.31 12.61
N ASP A 127 1.31 -22.36 13.15
CA ASP A 127 1.51 -21.83 14.49
C ASP A 127 1.15 -22.88 15.57
N ALA A 128 0.19 -23.77 15.31
CA ALA A 128 -0.14 -24.89 16.19
C ALA A 128 0.90 -26.04 16.17
N ALA A 129 1.75 -26.09 15.13
CA ALA A 129 2.80 -27.10 14.98
C ALA A 129 4.17 -26.64 15.52
N GLN A 130 4.26 -25.42 16.06
CA GLN A 130 5.48 -24.78 16.54
C GLN A 130 5.41 -24.57 18.06
#